data_AF-A0A1H7YQH9-F1
#
_entry.id   AF-A0A1H7YQH9-F1
#
_cell.length_a   1.000
_cell.length_b   1.000
_cell.length_c   1.000
_cell.angle_alpha   90.00
_cell.angle_beta   90.00
_cell.angle_gamma   90.00
#
_symmetry.space_group_name_H-M   'P 1'
#
loop_
_entity.id
_entity.type
_entity.pdbx_description
1 polymer ?
#
loop_
_entity_poly.entity_id
_entity_poly.type
_entity_poly.pdbx_seq_one_letter_code
_entity_poly.pdbx_strand_id
1 'polypeptide(L)'
;MTLLQEIGRSPLAFLEASERLVPAASPMVAKLRLDAAALADWLGASYEMFLQEDVYFGPFCNVVEFTGQDCGYSVLSAVLATHYAALSGVAAPAPLSYSGLAERFRVSRQHIGNILSSAERRGCFSVARGGRSVAISADFLSEFETWAAGQMAHYRVLAERV
;
A
#
# COMPACT_ATOMS: atom_id res chain seq x y z
N MET A 1 0.24 -9.58 17.96
CA MET A 1 0.85 -9.49 16.62
C MET A 1 2.35 -9.38 16.83
N THR A 2 3.16 -10.23 16.20
CA THR A 2 4.63 -10.15 16.30
C THR A 2 5.15 -9.06 15.36
N LEU A 3 6.35 -8.53 15.59
CA LEU A 3 6.98 -7.53 14.70
C LEU A 3 7.04 -8.01 13.24
N LEU A 4 7.37 -9.29 13.03
CA LEU A 4 7.42 -9.87 11.70
C LEU A 4 6.05 -9.87 10.99
N GLN A 5 4.96 -10.11 11.72
CA GLN A 5 3.61 -10.04 11.16
C GLN A 5 3.22 -8.59 10.77
N GLU A 6 3.69 -7.59 11.50
CA GLU A 6 3.49 -6.19 11.13
C GLU A 6 4.27 -5.81 9.88
N ILE A 7 5.54 -6.21 9.81
CA ILE A 7 6.39 -6.00 8.62
C ILE A 7 5.77 -6.68 7.40
N GLY A 8 5.33 -7.93 7.55
CA GLY A 8 4.70 -8.71 6.49
C GLY A 8 3.28 -8.29 6.15
N ARG A 9 2.66 -7.33 6.86
CA ARG A 9 1.24 -7.01 6.71
C ARG A 9 0.87 -6.56 5.30
N SER A 10 1.63 -5.64 4.71
CA SER A 10 1.38 -5.15 3.35
C SER A 10 1.76 -6.20 2.28
N PRO A 11 2.94 -6.84 2.35
CA PRO A 11 3.29 -7.97 1.47
C PRO A 11 2.23 -9.07 1.44
N LEU A 12 1.75 -9.52 2.61
CA LEU A 12 0.71 -10.53 2.72
C LEU A 12 -0.62 -10.05 2.13
N ALA A 13 -0.96 -8.77 2.24
CA ALA A 13 -2.16 -8.22 1.63
C ALA A 13 -2.09 -8.24 0.09
N PHE A 14 -0.92 -7.95 -0.49
CA PHE A 14 -0.71 -8.09 -1.94
C PHE A 14 -0.78 -9.55 -2.39
N LEU A 15 -0.14 -10.47 -1.68
CA LEU A 15 -0.23 -11.91 -1.98
C LEU A 15 -1.69 -12.39 -1.89
N GLU A 16 -2.41 -11.99 -0.84
CA GLU A 16 -3.82 -12.36 -0.65
C GLU A 16 -4.70 -11.81 -1.77
N ALA A 17 -4.50 -10.55 -2.18
CA ALA A 17 -5.21 -10.00 -3.33
C ALA A 17 -4.86 -10.76 -4.63
N SER A 18 -3.60 -11.16 -4.80
CA SER A 18 -3.13 -11.94 -5.95
C SER A 18 -3.86 -13.28 -6.02
N GLU A 19 -3.94 -14.01 -4.90
CA GLU A 19 -4.64 -15.28 -4.74
C GLU A 19 -6.15 -15.19 -5.00
N ARG A 20 -6.77 -14.05 -4.71
CA ARG A 20 -8.19 -13.83 -5.07
C ARG A 20 -8.40 -13.64 -6.57
N LEU A 21 -7.47 -12.97 -7.27
CA LEU A 21 -7.56 -12.76 -8.71
C LEU A 21 -7.26 -14.05 -9.51
N VAL A 22 -6.26 -14.80 -9.07
CA VAL A 22 -5.89 -16.08 -9.68
C VAL A 22 -5.76 -17.13 -8.57
N PRO A 23 -6.81 -17.89 -8.28
CA PRO A 23 -6.79 -18.90 -7.22
C PRO A 23 -5.69 -19.93 -7.43
N ALA A 24 -4.84 -20.12 -6.42
CA ALA A 24 -3.86 -21.21 -6.40
C ALA A 24 -4.49 -22.46 -5.78
N ALA A 25 -4.06 -23.64 -6.23
CA ALA A 25 -4.49 -24.92 -5.63
C ALA A 25 -4.09 -25.05 -4.15
N SER A 26 -3.06 -24.32 -3.71
CA SER A 26 -2.61 -24.24 -2.33
C SER A 26 -2.29 -22.79 -1.94
N PRO A 27 -3.25 -22.06 -1.34
CA PRO A 27 -3.03 -20.69 -0.88
C PRO A 27 -1.88 -20.61 0.14
N MET A 28 -0.92 -19.72 -0.11
CA MET A 28 0.30 -19.55 0.68
C MET A 28 0.13 -18.55 1.82
N VAL A 29 -0.80 -17.59 1.71
CA VAL A 29 -1.02 -16.57 2.76
C VAL A 29 -1.29 -17.19 4.12
N ALA A 30 -2.14 -18.23 4.18
CA ALA A 30 -2.46 -18.90 5.44
C ALA A 30 -1.25 -19.61 6.04
N LYS A 31 -0.42 -20.23 5.22
CA LYS A 31 0.82 -20.91 5.66
C LYS A 31 1.82 -19.90 6.20
N LEU A 32 2.10 -18.84 5.45
CA LEU A 32 3.03 -17.77 5.85
C LEU A 32 2.58 -17.05 7.13
N ARG A 33 1.27 -16.91 7.37
CA ARG A 33 0.78 -16.33 8.64
C ARG A 33 1.05 -17.20 9.87
N LEU A 34 1.12 -18.51 9.68
CA LEU A 34 1.30 -19.50 10.75
C LEU A 34 2.76 -19.90 10.96
N ASP A 35 3.61 -19.73 9.95
CA ASP A 35 5.03 -20.06 9.98
C ASP A 35 5.89 -18.80 9.89
N ALA A 36 6.46 -18.41 11.03
CA ALA A 36 7.31 -17.24 11.12
C ALA A 36 8.66 -17.40 10.38
N ALA A 37 9.19 -18.61 10.27
CA ALA A 37 10.42 -18.85 9.53
C ALA A 37 10.16 -18.68 8.03
N ALA A 38 9.11 -19.32 7.51
CA ALA A 38 8.73 -19.17 6.12
C ALA A 38 8.37 -17.71 5.77
N LEU A 39 7.70 -16.98 6.66
CA LEU A 39 7.43 -15.56 6.47
C LEU A 39 8.72 -14.72 6.43
N ALA A 40 9.70 -15.03 7.28
CA ALA A 40 10.98 -14.33 7.28
C ALA A 40 11.78 -14.61 6.00
N ASP A 41 11.84 -15.88 5.57
CA ASP A 41 12.54 -16.29 4.35
C ASP A 41 11.91 -15.65 3.10
N TRP A 42 10.58 -15.61 3.05
CA TRP A 42 9.84 -14.98 1.96
C TRP A 42 10.09 -13.47 1.87
N LEU A 43 10.07 -12.76 3.00
CA LEU A 43 10.39 -11.34 3.06
C LEU A 43 11.87 -11.08 2.73
N GLY A 44 12.77 -11.96 3.17
CA GLY A 44 14.20 -11.91 2.85
C GLY A 44 14.44 -12.03 1.34
N ALA A 45 13.83 -13.03 0.70
CA ALA A 45 13.93 -13.21 -0.75
C ALA A 45 13.39 -12.01 -1.54
N SER A 46 12.33 -11.35 -1.03
CA SER A 46 11.84 -10.08 -1.60
C SER A 46 12.88 -8.97 -1.53
N TYR A 47 13.56 -8.84 -0.41
CA TYR A 47 14.60 -7.84 -0.22
C TYR A 47 15.81 -8.10 -1.13
N GLU A 48 16.25 -9.35 -1.25
CA GLU A 48 17.35 -9.72 -2.14
C GLU A 48 17.04 -9.43 -3.61
N MET A 49 15.85 -9.80 -4.08
CA MET A 49 15.43 -9.53 -5.46
C MET A 49 15.30 -8.03 -5.72
N PHE A 50 14.86 -7.24 -4.72
CA PHE A 50 14.84 -5.79 -4.84
C PHE A 50 16.24 -5.19 -5.02
N LEU A 51 17.26 -5.69 -4.31
CA LEU A 51 18.63 -5.19 -4.47
C LEU A 51 19.23 -5.44 -5.87
N GLN A 52 18.68 -6.39 -6.63
CA GLN A 52 19.19 -6.74 -7.96
C GLN A 52 18.56 -5.91 -9.08
N GLU A 53 17.32 -5.46 -8.93
CA GLU A 53 16.58 -4.75 -9.98
C GLU A 53 15.76 -3.57 -9.42
N ASP A 54 16.00 -2.35 -9.93
CA ASP A 54 15.20 -1.16 -9.60
C ASP A 54 13.89 -1.10 -10.41
N VAL A 55 13.18 -2.22 -10.48
CA VAL A 55 11.89 -2.34 -11.19
C VAL A 55 10.70 -1.84 -10.37
N TYR A 56 10.89 -1.60 -9.07
CA TYR A 56 9.81 -1.23 -8.14
C TYR A 56 9.83 0.23 -7.67
N PHE A 57 10.92 0.97 -7.90
CA PHE A 57 11.02 2.36 -7.45
C PHE A 57 11.18 3.33 -8.63
N GLY A 58 12.14 3.09 -9.52
CA GLY A 58 12.41 3.97 -10.66
C GLY A 58 11.17 4.39 -11.47
N PRO A 59 10.29 3.46 -11.87
CA PRO A 59 9.11 3.79 -12.67
C PRO A 59 7.93 4.43 -11.90
N PHE A 60 7.91 4.39 -10.57
CA PHE A 60 6.73 4.71 -9.74
C PHE A 60 7.03 5.84 -8.75
N CYS A 61 7.54 6.97 -9.26
CA CYS A 61 8.08 8.06 -8.44
C CYS A 61 7.07 8.72 -7.49
N ASN A 62 5.77 8.70 -7.83
CA ASN A 62 4.75 9.23 -6.93
C ASN A 62 4.49 8.28 -5.77
N VAL A 63 4.38 6.98 -6.04
CA VAL A 63 4.26 5.97 -4.99
C VAL A 63 5.48 5.97 -4.07
N VAL A 64 6.69 6.00 -4.64
CA VAL A 64 7.95 6.01 -3.89
C VAL A 64 8.04 7.18 -2.93
N GLU A 65 7.71 8.38 -3.39
CA GLU A 65 7.71 9.58 -2.54
C GLU A 65 6.83 9.42 -1.30
N PHE A 66 5.67 8.76 -1.40
CA PHE A 66 4.84 8.46 -0.22
C PHE A 66 5.51 7.43 0.69
N THR A 67 6.15 6.40 0.13
CA THR A 67 6.81 5.38 0.94
C THR A 67 8.04 5.89 1.67
N GLY A 68 8.69 6.95 1.17
CA GLY A 68 9.84 7.60 1.81
C GLY A 68 9.48 8.56 2.96
N GLN A 69 8.22 8.93 3.11
CA GLN A 69 7.74 9.83 4.16
C GLN A 69 7.24 9.04 5.37
N ASP A 70 7.48 9.54 6.57
CA ASP A 70 6.87 8.98 7.78
C ASP A 70 5.33 8.95 7.62
N CYS A 71 4.71 7.82 7.93
CA CYS A 71 3.31 7.47 7.65
C CYS A 71 2.78 7.68 6.22
N GLY A 72 3.61 8.04 5.23
CA GLY A 72 3.14 8.42 3.90
C GLY A 72 2.46 7.28 3.14
N TYR A 73 3.00 6.06 3.23
CA TYR A 73 2.34 4.85 2.68
C TYR A 73 0.97 4.59 3.32
N SER A 74 0.82 4.84 4.62
CA SER A 74 -0.45 4.69 5.33
C SER A 74 -1.47 5.75 4.89
N VAL A 75 -1.04 6.98 4.65
CA VAL A 75 -1.89 8.05 4.09
C VAL A 75 -2.31 7.70 2.65
N LEU A 76 -1.38 7.26 1.81
CA LEU A 76 -1.67 6.79 0.45
C LEU A 76 -2.72 5.68 0.46
N SER A 77 -2.53 4.67 1.31
CA SER A 77 -3.47 3.56 1.46
C SER A 77 -4.86 4.03 1.89
N ALA A 78 -4.96 5.00 2.81
CA ALA A 78 -6.24 5.56 3.25
C ALA A 78 -6.95 6.35 2.13
N VAL A 79 -6.19 7.10 1.34
CA VAL A 79 -6.69 7.85 0.18
C VAL A 79 -7.28 6.90 -0.85
N LEU A 80 -6.53 5.88 -1.26
CA LEU A 80 -6.98 4.92 -2.26
C LEU A 80 -8.13 4.07 -1.76
N ALA A 81 -8.11 3.66 -0.49
CA ALA A 81 -9.25 2.97 0.12
C ALA A 81 -10.53 3.83 0.09
N THR A 82 -10.42 5.14 0.33
CA THR A 82 -11.56 6.07 0.20
C THR A 82 -12.05 6.17 -1.24
N HIS A 83 -11.13 6.22 -2.21
CA HIS A 83 -11.46 6.25 -3.63
C HIS A 83 -12.20 4.98 -4.09
N TYR A 84 -11.64 3.80 -3.84
CA TYR A 84 -12.25 2.53 -4.23
C TYR A 84 -13.54 2.22 -3.47
N ALA A 85 -13.67 2.67 -2.21
CA ALA A 85 -14.92 2.58 -1.46
C ALA A 85 -16.04 3.38 -2.15
N ALA A 86 -15.75 4.60 -2.61
CA ALA A 86 -16.70 5.42 -3.34
C ALA A 86 -17.13 4.77 -4.67
N LEU A 87 -16.18 4.20 -5.43
CA LEU A 87 -16.49 3.46 -6.66
C LEU A 87 -17.34 2.20 -6.42
N SER A 88 -17.16 1.56 -5.27
CA SER A 88 -17.88 0.33 -4.90
C SER A 88 -19.20 0.60 -4.16
N GLY A 89 -19.56 1.87 -3.92
CA GLY A 89 -20.76 2.24 -3.17
C GLY A 89 -20.73 1.84 -1.69
N VAL A 90 -19.54 1.62 -1.11
CA VAL A 90 -19.38 1.26 0.31
C VAL A 90 -18.84 2.42 1.12
N ALA A 91 -19.03 2.38 2.43
CA ALA A 91 -18.53 3.41 3.34
C ALA A 91 -17.00 3.44 3.33
N ALA A 92 -16.41 4.63 3.25
CA ALA A 92 -14.98 4.81 3.39
C ALA A 92 -14.52 4.32 4.78
N PRO A 93 -13.35 3.67 4.90
CA PRO A 93 -12.92 3.09 6.19
C PRO A 93 -12.71 4.14 7.30
N ALA A 94 -12.29 5.34 6.94
CA ALA A 94 -12.14 6.47 7.85
C ALA A 94 -12.12 7.80 7.07
N PRO A 95 -12.55 8.93 7.68
CA PRO A 95 -12.39 10.25 7.08
C PRO A 95 -10.91 10.63 6.92
N LEU A 96 -10.59 11.28 5.79
CA LEU A 96 -9.28 11.83 5.46
C LEU A 96 -9.06 13.23 6.05
N SER A 97 -9.64 13.52 7.22
CA SER A 97 -9.43 14.81 7.88
C SER A 97 -8.02 14.90 8.46
N TYR A 98 -7.45 16.11 8.50
CA TYR A 98 -6.08 16.28 9.01
C TYR A 98 -5.94 15.80 10.45
N SER A 99 -6.93 16.09 11.29
CA SER A 99 -6.97 15.62 12.68
C SER A 99 -7.15 14.11 12.77
N GLY A 100 -8.04 13.52 11.96
CA GLY A 100 -8.30 12.08 11.99
C GLY A 100 -7.10 11.26 11.54
N LEU A 101 -6.43 11.68 10.46
CA LEU A 101 -5.21 11.03 9.97
C LEU A 101 -4.05 11.21 10.96
N ALA A 102 -3.88 12.41 11.53
CA ALA A 102 -2.84 12.68 12.52
C ALA A 102 -2.99 11.81 13.77
N GLU A 103 -4.21 11.70 14.29
CA GLU A 103 -4.52 10.82 15.42
C GLU A 103 -4.28 9.35 15.06
N ARG A 104 -4.83 8.90 13.92
CA ARG A 104 -4.73 7.51 13.47
C ARG A 104 -3.28 7.06 13.29
N PHE A 105 -2.44 7.92 12.73
CA PHE A 105 -1.05 7.59 12.42
C PHE A 105 -0.06 8.14 13.46
N ARG A 106 -0.55 8.77 14.54
CA ARG A 106 0.25 9.30 15.65
C ARG A 106 1.35 10.28 15.21
N VAL A 107 1.00 11.14 14.26
CA VAL A 107 1.86 12.20 13.73
C VAL A 107 1.20 13.58 13.94
N SER A 108 1.93 14.66 13.63
CA SER A 108 1.36 16.00 13.73
C SER A 108 0.37 16.29 12.59
N ARG A 109 -0.60 17.19 12.85
CA ARG A 109 -1.51 17.68 11.78
C ARG A 109 -0.75 18.40 10.67
N GLN A 110 0.34 19.08 11.02
CA GLN A 110 1.21 19.75 10.07
C GLN A 110 1.88 18.74 9.13
N HIS A 111 2.34 17.60 9.67
CA HIS A 111 2.92 16.52 8.87
C HIS A 111 1.90 15.98 7.85
N ILE A 112 0.69 15.65 8.28
CA ILE A 112 -0.40 15.25 7.38
C ILE A 112 -0.69 16.33 6.33
N GLY A 113 -0.76 17.60 6.75
CA GLY A 113 -0.97 18.73 5.84
C GLY A 113 0.12 18.83 4.78
N ASN A 114 1.39 18.58 5.14
CA ASN A 114 2.51 18.57 4.20
C ASN A 114 2.40 17.44 3.19
N ILE A 115 2.06 16.21 3.64
CA ILE A 115 1.86 15.05 2.76
C ILE A 115 0.76 15.36 1.72
N LEU A 116 -0.42 15.79 2.19
CA LEU A 116 -1.58 16.04 1.32
C LEU A 116 -1.34 17.23 0.38
N SER A 117 -0.73 18.31 0.86
CA SER A 117 -0.41 19.47 0.01
C SER A 117 0.69 19.15 -1.01
N SER A 118 1.65 18.27 -0.66
CA SER A 118 2.66 17.81 -1.60
C SER A 118 2.04 16.98 -2.72
N ALA A 119 1.15 16.06 -2.37
CA ALA A 119 0.40 15.25 -3.33
C ALA A 119 -0.44 16.10 -4.30
N GLU A 120 -1.13 17.12 -3.77
CA GLU A 120 -1.94 18.04 -4.55
C GLU A 120 -1.08 18.87 -5.51
N ARG A 121 0.06 19.43 -5.05
CA ARG A 121 1.00 20.17 -5.90
C ARG A 121 1.59 19.32 -7.02
N ARG A 122 1.75 18.02 -6.81
CA ARG A 122 2.25 17.07 -7.81
C ARG A 122 1.15 16.59 -8.76
N GLY A 123 -0.11 16.98 -8.55
CA GLY A 123 -1.23 16.57 -9.37
C GLY A 123 -1.68 15.12 -9.12
N CYS A 124 -1.33 14.52 -7.99
CA CYS A 124 -1.69 13.14 -7.68
C CYS A 124 -3.17 13.02 -7.27
N PHE A 125 -3.58 13.81 -6.28
CA PHE A 125 -4.96 13.84 -5.78
C PHE A 125 -5.24 15.10 -4.95
N SER A 126 -6.52 15.38 -4.72
CA SER A 126 -6.99 16.39 -3.77
C SER A 126 -8.09 15.84 -2.87
N VAL A 127 -8.06 16.22 -1.59
CA VAL A 127 -9.03 15.77 -0.58
C VAL A 127 -10.04 16.89 -0.33
N ALA A 128 -11.33 16.57 -0.49
CA ALA A 128 -12.39 17.55 -0.28
C ALA A 128 -12.47 18.02 1.18
N ARG A 129 -13.05 19.20 1.39
CA ARG A 129 -13.26 19.76 2.74
C ARG A 129 -14.00 18.77 3.63
N GLY A 130 -13.44 18.50 4.81
CA GLY A 130 -13.98 17.52 5.76
C GLY A 130 -13.52 16.08 5.52
N GLY A 131 -12.70 15.82 4.50
CA GLY A 131 -12.03 14.53 4.32
C GLY A 131 -12.93 13.37 3.90
N ARG A 132 -14.11 13.66 3.32
CA ARG A 132 -15.10 12.62 2.99
C ARG A 132 -15.01 12.11 1.55
N SER A 133 -14.36 12.85 0.67
CA SER A 133 -14.14 12.45 -0.72
C SER A 133 -12.75 12.86 -1.16
N VAL A 134 -12.26 12.17 -2.18
CA VAL A 134 -10.97 12.41 -2.81
C VAL A 134 -11.15 12.38 -4.32
N ALA A 135 -10.51 13.32 -5.02
CA ALA A 135 -10.36 13.29 -6.46
C ALA A 135 -8.93 12.83 -6.76
N ILE A 136 -8.77 11.76 -7.52
CA ILE A 136 -7.47 11.19 -7.90
C ILE A 136 -7.28 11.41 -9.39
N SER A 137 -6.08 11.83 -9.81
CA SER A 137 -5.76 11.93 -11.24
C SER A 137 -5.65 10.54 -11.87
N ALA A 138 -6.08 10.42 -13.13
CA ALA A 138 -6.02 9.15 -13.86
C ALA A 138 -4.58 8.61 -13.96
N ASP A 139 -3.61 9.50 -14.19
CA ASP A 139 -2.19 9.13 -14.31
C ASP A 139 -1.64 8.55 -13.00
N PHE A 140 -1.93 9.20 -11.87
CA PHE A 140 -1.48 8.69 -10.57
C PHE A 140 -2.19 7.40 -10.18
N LEU A 141 -3.48 7.27 -10.49
CA LEU A 141 -4.20 6.02 -10.28
C LEU A 141 -3.60 4.88 -11.09
N SER A 142 -3.31 5.12 -12.38
CA SER A 142 -2.66 4.15 -13.27
C SER A 142 -1.27 3.75 -12.77
N GLU A 143 -0.48 4.72 -12.28
CA GLU A 143 0.82 4.44 -11.67
C GLU A 143 0.66 3.51 -10.46
N PHE A 144 -0.24 3.85 -9.53
CA PHE A 144 -0.49 3.04 -8.34
C PHE A 144 -0.99 1.64 -8.68
N GLU A 145 -1.94 1.50 -9.59
CA GLU A 145 -2.50 0.20 -9.98
C GLU A 145 -1.46 -0.69 -10.67
N THR A 146 -0.62 -0.09 -11.52
CA THR A 146 0.49 -0.82 -12.16
C THR A 146 1.51 -1.26 -11.13
N TRP A 147 1.88 -0.38 -10.18
CA TRP A 147 2.77 -0.71 -9.08
C TRP A 147 2.20 -1.85 -8.21
N ALA A 148 0.92 -1.75 -7.83
CA ALA A 148 0.23 -2.74 -7.01
C ALA A 148 0.17 -4.10 -7.72
N ALA A 149 -0.14 -4.14 -9.01
CA ALA A 149 -0.10 -5.35 -9.82
C ALA A 149 1.31 -5.98 -9.84
N GLY A 150 2.36 -5.15 -9.95
CA GLY A 150 3.75 -5.57 -9.83
C GLY A 150 4.05 -6.21 -8.45
N GLN A 151 3.63 -5.58 -7.36
CA GLN A 151 3.76 -6.14 -6.00
C GLN A 151 3.04 -7.50 -5.88
N MET A 152 1.82 -7.62 -6.41
CA MET A 152 1.03 -8.86 -6.39
C MET A 152 1.71 -10.01 -7.17
N ALA A 153 2.32 -9.70 -8.32
CA ALA A 153 3.06 -10.67 -9.12
C ALA A 153 4.37 -11.08 -8.42
N HIS A 154 5.13 -10.12 -7.93
CA HIS A 154 6.38 -10.31 -7.19
C HIS A 154 6.20 -11.27 -6.00
N TYR A 155 5.27 -10.92 -5.11
CA TYR A 155 5.01 -11.69 -3.90
C TYR A 155 4.46 -13.08 -4.18
N ARG A 156 3.70 -13.26 -5.27
CA ARG A 156 3.28 -14.59 -5.74
C ARG A 156 4.47 -15.43 -6.19
N VAL A 157 5.33 -14.90 -7.06
CA VAL A 157 6.51 -15.64 -7.56
C VAL A 157 7.41 -16.07 -6.41
N LEU A 158 7.58 -15.22 -5.41
CA LEU A 158 8.37 -15.56 -4.23
C LEU A 158 7.70 -16.62 -3.34
N ALA A 159 6.37 -16.59 -3.22
CA ALA A 159 5.63 -17.56 -2.43
C ALA A 159 5.72 -19.00 -2.99
N GLU A 160 6.04 -19.16 -4.29
CA GLU A 160 6.29 -20.46 -4.90
C GLU A 160 7.69 -21.02 -4.60
N ARG A 161 8.59 -20.21 -4.04
CA ARG A 161 9.99 -20.58 -3.76
C ARG A 161 10.25 -20.98 -2.30
N VAL A 162 9.28 -20.76 -1.41
CA VAL A 162 9.36 -20.99 0.05
C VAL A 162 8.39 -22.06 0.52
#